data_AF-A0A6H3NNE3-F1
#
_entry.id   AF-A0A6H3NNE3-F1
#
_cell.length_a   1.000
_cell.length_b   1.000
_cell.length_c   1.000
_cell.angle_alpha   90.00
_cell.angle_beta   90.00
_cell.angle_gamma   90.00
#
_symmetry.space_group_name_H-M   'P 1'
#
loop_
_entity.id
_entity.type
_entity.pdbx_description
1 polymer ?
#
loop_
_entity_poly.entity_id
_entity_poly.type
_entity_poly.pdbx_seq_one_letter_code
_entity_poly.pdbx_strand_id
1 'polypeptide(L)'
;MATLIFTEALLTTGLGHLGRCTALAEKLLEEGESSIQMILHTDHTSSNWSFPCQVQSINWKEKNQLKEFLDEYNQTTDLSGFIFYVDSYLAELEIYNTLKDYCSELICIDDDCRLKYPVGSTILNPGYPGLYLEYNTEKYKILTGKDRVLLRKPFREKFEIPKRNIPPQKILVTLGGSDPHLFSEEILSLFVKNFPALEKHLVVGPGFTNEMKLKELSDKNTFFYKNLSAIQMRDLMVQMDFAITAGGQTTYELDRCKVPMVMIKTAENQEGNIRGFVEFQKGQVIREPNELLEILKNNFFHTTDID
;
A
#
# COMPACT_ATOMS: atom_id res chain seq x y z
N MET A 1 -4.35 21.37 15.73
CA MET A 1 -4.76 21.92 14.42
C MET A 1 -5.58 20.82 13.77
N ALA A 2 -6.91 20.89 13.83
CA ALA A 2 -7.73 19.71 13.60
C ALA A 2 -7.65 19.18 12.16
N THR A 3 -7.80 17.87 12.00
CA THR A 3 -7.59 17.15 10.74
C THR A 3 -8.75 16.21 10.42
N LEU A 4 -9.24 16.28 9.17
CA LEU A 4 -10.09 15.24 8.59
C LEU A 4 -9.33 14.46 7.52
N ILE A 5 -9.44 13.13 7.54
CA ILE A 5 -8.82 12.24 6.55
C ILE A 5 -9.93 11.52 5.77
N PHE A 6 -10.13 11.90 4.52
CA PHE A 6 -11.11 11.30 3.62
C PHE A 6 -10.46 10.16 2.83
N THR A 7 -10.93 8.94 3.03
CA THR A 7 -10.35 7.75 2.39
C THR A 7 -11.40 6.68 2.09
N GLU A 8 -10.97 5.57 1.50
CA GLU A 8 -11.83 4.46 1.11
C GLU A 8 -11.20 3.09 1.44
N ALA A 9 -12.07 2.12 1.68
CA ALA A 9 -11.71 0.72 1.86
C ALA A 9 -12.77 -0.15 1.21
N LEU A 10 -12.55 -0.50 -0.06
CA LEU A 10 -13.48 -1.29 -0.87
C LEU A 10 -12.78 -2.56 -1.34
N LEU A 11 -13.53 -3.62 -1.60
CA LEU A 11 -13.00 -4.84 -2.17
C LEU A 11 -12.27 -4.58 -3.51
N THR A 12 -12.82 -3.66 -4.31
CA THR A 12 -12.33 -3.30 -5.65
C THR A 12 -11.05 -2.46 -5.63
N THR A 13 -10.87 -1.60 -4.63
CA THR A 13 -9.67 -0.75 -4.50
C THR A 13 -8.64 -1.34 -3.54
N GLY A 14 -9.01 -2.38 -2.80
CA GLY A 14 -8.20 -3.02 -1.78
C GLY A 14 -8.07 -2.17 -0.51
N LEU A 15 -7.07 -2.50 0.32
CA LEU A 15 -6.85 -1.87 1.63
C LEU A 15 -5.65 -0.89 1.65
N GLY A 16 -5.08 -0.57 0.48
CA GLY A 16 -3.89 0.28 0.38
C GLY A 16 -4.14 1.70 0.90
N HIS A 17 -5.24 2.33 0.49
CA HIS A 17 -5.61 3.69 0.94
C HIS A 17 -5.84 3.74 2.45
N LEU A 18 -6.66 2.81 2.95
CA LEU A 18 -6.90 2.65 4.39
C LEU A 18 -5.59 2.47 5.17
N GLY A 19 -4.68 1.63 4.66
CA GLY A 19 -3.35 1.39 5.20
C GLY A 19 -2.53 2.66 5.39
N ARG A 20 -2.32 3.43 4.31
CA ARG A 20 -1.54 4.67 4.37
C ARG A 20 -2.24 5.80 5.12
N CYS A 21 -3.56 5.90 5.03
CA CYS A 21 -4.33 6.91 5.78
C CYS A 21 -4.33 6.62 7.28
N THR A 22 -4.34 5.34 7.66
CA THR A 22 -4.13 4.92 9.06
C THR A 22 -2.72 5.29 9.52
N ALA A 23 -1.69 5.01 8.71
CA ALA A 23 -0.31 5.38 9.00
C ALA A 23 -0.11 6.89 9.17
N LEU A 24 -0.78 7.69 8.33
CA LEU A 24 -0.82 9.14 8.44
C LEU A 24 -1.44 9.59 9.77
N ALA A 25 -2.61 9.05 10.14
CA ALA A 25 -3.26 9.36 11.41
C ALA A 25 -2.37 9.02 12.61
N GLU A 26 -1.75 7.83 12.61
CA GLU A 26 -0.78 7.44 13.65
C GLU A 26 0.36 8.45 13.77
N LYS A 27 0.93 8.87 12.64
CA LYS A 27 2.06 9.79 12.60
C LYS A 27 1.69 11.19 13.12
N LEU A 28 0.50 11.69 12.76
CA LEU A 28 0.00 12.97 13.24
C LEU A 28 -0.26 12.96 14.75
N LEU A 29 -0.85 11.88 15.28
CA LEU A 29 -1.03 11.71 16.74
C LEU A 29 0.31 11.71 17.48
N GLU A 30 1.32 11.03 16.93
CA GLU A 30 2.67 11.00 17.51
C GLU A 30 3.36 12.37 17.49
N GLU A 31 2.96 13.26 16.58
CA GLU A 31 3.44 14.66 16.52
C GLU A 31 2.63 15.61 17.42
N GLY A 32 1.65 15.09 18.16
CA GLY A 32 0.87 15.83 19.15
C GLY A 32 -0.43 16.41 18.63
N GLU A 33 -0.85 16.07 17.40
CA GLU A 33 -2.19 16.43 16.94
C GLU A 33 -3.22 15.62 17.73
N SER A 34 -4.19 16.29 18.34
CA SER A 34 -5.18 15.65 19.23
C SER A 34 -6.57 15.56 18.62
N SER A 35 -6.82 16.23 17.49
CA SER A 35 -8.11 16.23 16.80
C SER A 35 -7.95 15.68 15.39
N ILE A 36 -8.11 14.36 15.28
CA ILE A 36 -8.07 13.63 14.00
C ILE A 36 -9.30 12.77 13.88
N GLN A 37 -9.98 12.86 12.74
CA GLN A 37 -11.09 11.99 12.39
C GLN A 37 -10.95 11.50 10.96
N MET A 38 -11.26 10.22 10.75
CA MET A 38 -11.28 9.60 9.43
C MET A 38 -12.71 9.51 8.90
N ILE A 39 -12.91 9.98 7.68
CA ILE A 39 -14.18 9.86 6.94
C ILE A 39 -14.00 8.77 5.89
N LEU A 40 -14.63 7.62 6.14
CA LEU A 40 -14.35 6.37 5.42
C LEU A 40 -15.54 5.98 4.55
N HIS A 41 -15.31 5.83 3.24
CA HIS A 41 -16.25 5.11 2.37
C HIS A 41 -15.82 3.63 2.31
N THR A 42 -16.64 2.72 2.82
CA THR A 42 -16.33 1.28 2.87
C THR A 42 -17.54 0.40 2.54
N ASP A 43 -17.26 -0.80 2.01
CA ASP A 43 -18.20 -1.91 1.80
C ASP A 43 -18.07 -2.99 2.90
N HIS A 44 -17.47 -2.62 4.04
CA HIS A 44 -17.14 -3.49 5.17
C HIS A 44 -16.04 -4.54 4.93
N THR A 45 -15.29 -4.44 3.82
CA THR A 45 -14.08 -5.26 3.58
C THR A 45 -13.05 -5.11 4.71
N SER A 46 -13.04 -3.98 5.41
CA SER A 46 -12.13 -3.67 6.53
C SER A 46 -12.77 -3.76 7.92
N SER A 47 -13.77 -4.62 8.12
CA SER A 47 -14.56 -4.69 9.37
C SER A 47 -13.74 -4.92 10.65
N ASN A 48 -12.59 -5.60 10.56
CA ASN A 48 -11.69 -5.85 11.70
C ASN A 48 -10.48 -4.90 11.75
N TRP A 49 -10.52 -3.78 11.01
CA TRP A 49 -9.41 -2.84 10.99
C TRP A 49 -9.31 -2.07 12.31
N SER A 50 -8.08 -1.94 12.82
CA SER A 50 -7.81 -1.16 14.03
C SER A 50 -7.48 0.28 13.64
N PHE A 51 -8.20 1.24 14.21
CA PHE A 51 -8.04 2.65 13.92
C PHE A 51 -7.41 3.40 15.10
N PRO A 52 -6.45 4.31 14.84
CA PRO A 52 -5.81 5.12 15.86
C PRO A 52 -6.66 6.35 16.24
N CYS A 53 -7.70 6.66 15.47
CA CYS A 53 -8.54 7.84 15.60
C CYS A 53 -10.03 7.47 15.44
N GLN A 54 -10.91 8.45 15.67
CA GLN A 54 -12.34 8.26 15.41
C GLN A 54 -12.59 8.07 13.90
N VAL A 55 -13.57 7.23 13.56
CA VAL A 55 -13.97 6.93 12.18
C VAL A 55 -15.46 7.17 12.04
N GLN A 56 -15.84 7.85 10.97
CA GLN A 56 -17.23 7.99 10.55
C GLN A 56 -17.38 7.44 9.14
N SER A 57 -18.31 6.50 8.97
CA SER A 57 -18.57 5.86 7.68
C SER A 57 -19.58 6.67 6.89
N ILE A 58 -19.15 7.25 5.77
CA ILE A 58 -20.00 8.04 4.86
C ILE A 58 -19.54 7.76 3.43
N ASN A 59 -20.49 7.69 2.48
CA ASN A 59 -20.14 7.77 1.06
C ASN A 59 -19.85 9.22 0.67
N TRP A 60 -18.72 9.75 1.15
CA TRP A 60 -18.29 11.14 0.94
C TRP A 60 -17.96 11.50 -0.50
N LYS A 61 -18.03 10.53 -1.42
CA LYS A 61 -17.86 10.73 -2.87
C LYS A 61 -19.18 11.12 -3.54
N GLU A 62 -20.29 10.90 -2.86
CA GLU A 62 -21.59 11.41 -3.27
C GLU A 62 -21.72 12.84 -2.73
N LYS A 63 -21.97 13.78 -3.65
CA LYS A 63 -21.87 15.21 -3.36
C LYS A 63 -22.88 15.68 -2.30
N ASN A 64 -24.12 15.16 -2.33
CA ASN A 64 -25.13 15.59 -1.37
C ASN A 64 -24.80 15.11 0.04
N GLN A 65 -24.40 13.84 0.19
CA GLN A 65 -23.95 13.27 1.46
C GLN A 65 -22.72 13.99 2.01
N LEU A 66 -21.75 14.31 1.14
CA LEU A 66 -20.58 15.09 1.57
C LEU A 66 -20.98 16.47 2.08
N LYS A 67 -21.84 17.18 1.34
CA LYS A 67 -22.24 18.53 1.70
C LYS A 67 -23.07 18.56 2.98
N GLU A 68 -24.01 17.63 3.12
CA GLU A 68 -24.80 17.46 4.35
C GLU A 68 -23.87 17.21 5.55
N PHE A 69 -22.90 16.29 5.42
CA PHE A 69 -21.91 16.02 6.45
C PHE A 69 -21.09 17.27 6.82
N LEU A 70 -20.53 17.98 5.83
CA LEU A 70 -19.70 19.16 6.08
C LEU A 70 -20.51 20.31 6.71
N ASP A 71 -21.74 20.54 6.24
CA ASP A 71 -22.62 21.60 6.76
C ASP A 71 -23.06 21.30 8.21
N GLU A 72 -23.36 20.04 8.54
CA GLU A 72 -23.65 19.61 9.92
C GLU A 72 -22.41 19.76 10.82
N TYR A 73 -21.25 19.31 10.35
CA TYR A 73 -20.00 19.41 11.10
C TYR A 73 -19.65 20.87 11.39
N ASN A 74 -19.78 21.75 10.39
CA ASN A 74 -19.42 23.16 10.48
C ASN A 74 -20.34 23.98 11.42
N GLN A 75 -21.56 23.49 11.69
CA GLN A 75 -22.45 24.11 12.67
C GLN A 75 -21.95 23.95 14.11
N THR A 76 -21.20 22.89 14.39
CA THR A 76 -20.70 22.58 15.73
C THR A 76 -19.22 22.90 15.90
N THR A 77 -18.46 22.88 14.80
CA THR A 77 -17.01 23.07 14.79
C THR A 77 -16.59 23.84 13.54
N ASP A 78 -15.98 25.01 13.69
CA ASP A 78 -15.49 25.80 12.55
C ASP A 78 -14.38 25.06 11.79
N LEU A 79 -14.70 24.61 10.57
CA LEU A 79 -13.80 23.84 9.72
C LEU A 79 -12.73 24.72 9.04
N SER A 80 -12.88 26.05 9.04
CA SER A 80 -11.98 26.95 8.29
C SER A 80 -10.51 26.86 8.69
N GLY A 81 -10.21 26.37 9.89
CA GLY A 81 -8.86 26.09 10.39
C GLY A 81 -8.38 24.64 10.24
N PHE A 82 -9.17 23.76 9.62
CA PHE A 82 -8.84 22.34 9.48
C PHE A 82 -7.90 22.08 8.30
N ILE A 83 -7.14 20.99 8.40
CA ILE A 83 -6.42 20.37 7.29
C ILE A 83 -7.19 19.14 6.82
N PHE A 84 -7.47 19.06 5.52
CA PHE A 84 -8.11 17.90 4.93
C PHE A 84 -7.10 17.09 4.11
N TYR A 85 -6.91 15.81 4.47
CA TYR A 85 -6.20 14.85 3.63
C TYR A 85 -7.22 14.04 2.84
N VAL A 86 -6.99 13.86 1.54
CA VAL A 86 -7.92 13.14 0.67
C VAL A 86 -7.17 12.11 -0.16
N ASP A 87 -7.60 10.86 -0.07
CA ASP A 87 -6.99 9.72 -0.73
C ASP A 87 -8.06 8.86 -1.43
N SER A 88 -8.17 8.99 -2.75
CA SER A 88 -9.17 8.25 -3.52
C SER A 88 -8.90 8.23 -5.03
N TYR A 89 -9.01 7.04 -5.61
CA TYR A 89 -9.08 6.86 -7.07
C TYR A 89 -10.46 7.18 -7.65
N LEU A 90 -11.49 7.26 -6.80
CA LEU A 90 -12.89 7.31 -7.22
C LEU A 90 -13.51 8.71 -7.08
N ALA A 91 -13.04 9.53 -6.13
CA ALA A 91 -13.61 10.86 -5.92
C ALA A 91 -13.37 11.78 -7.12
N GLU A 92 -14.40 12.45 -7.62
CA GLU A 92 -14.29 13.35 -8.77
C GLU A 92 -13.79 14.74 -8.35
N LEU A 93 -13.31 15.54 -9.31
CA LEU A 93 -12.78 16.89 -9.05
C LEU A 93 -13.77 17.79 -8.28
N GLU A 94 -15.06 17.65 -8.52
CA GLU A 94 -16.10 18.42 -7.82
C GLU A 94 -16.11 18.17 -6.29
N ILE A 95 -15.80 16.94 -5.87
CA ILE A 95 -15.65 16.58 -4.45
C ILE A 95 -14.47 17.34 -3.84
N TYR A 96 -13.33 17.41 -4.54
CA TYR A 96 -12.17 18.16 -4.07
C TYR A 96 -12.43 19.67 -4.01
N ASN A 97 -13.14 20.24 -5.00
CA ASN A 97 -13.55 21.64 -4.96
C ASN A 97 -14.43 21.91 -3.74
N THR A 98 -15.42 21.05 -3.49
CA THR A 98 -16.29 21.17 -2.32
C THR A 98 -15.49 21.12 -1.02
N LEU A 99 -14.55 20.17 -0.88
CA LEU A 99 -13.69 20.06 0.30
C LEU A 99 -12.79 21.29 0.51
N LYS A 100 -12.29 21.89 -0.58
CA LYS A 100 -11.42 23.07 -0.52
C LYS A 100 -12.12 24.28 0.10
N ASP A 101 -13.43 24.42 -0.10
CA ASP A 101 -14.20 25.56 0.42
C ASP A 101 -14.37 25.53 1.95
N TYR A 102 -14.12 24.38 2.60
CA TYR A 102 -14.34 24.20 4.04
C TYR A 102 -13.05 24.12 4.86
N CYS A 103 -11.87 24.04 4.24
CA CYS A 103 -10.61 23.82 4.97
C CYS A 103 -9.56 24.90 4.70
N SER A 104 -8.62 25.06 5.63
CA SER A 104 -7.46 25.93 5.45
C SER A 104 -6.46 25.36 4.44
N GLU A 105 -6.22 24.04 4.49
CA GLU A 105 -5.32 23.34 3.60
C GLU A 105 -5.95 22.03 3.13
N LEU A 106 -5.93 21.83 1.80
CA LEU A 106 -6.35 20.60 1.16
C LEU A 106 -5.09 19.87 0.68
N ILE A 107 -4.88 18.67 1.19
CA ILE A 107 -3.75 17.80 0.87
C ILE A 107 -4.29 16.60 0.10
N CYS A 108 -4.02 16.57 -1.21
CA CYS A 108 -4.42 15.50 -2.11
C CYS A 108 -3.33 14.42 -2.14
N ILE A 109 -3.65 13.22 -1.66
CA ILE A 109 -2.79 12.05 -1.81
C ILE A 109 -3.02 11.48 -3.21
N ASP A 110 -1.97 11.42 -4.01
CA ASP A 110 -2.04 11.09 -5.43
C ASP A 110 -0.84 10.24 -5.85
N ASP A 111 -1.07 9.27 -6.75
CA ASP A 111 -0.04 8.32 -7.18
C ASP A 111 0.29 8.44 -8.68
N ASP A 112 -0.60 9.04 -9.49
CA ASP A 112 -0.57 8.98 -10.96
C ASP A 112 -0.95 10.31 -11.66
N CYS A 113 -0.99 11.44 -10.93
CA CYS A 113 -1.39 12.75 -11.44
C CYS A 113 -2.78 12.74 -12.08
N ARG A 114 -3.73 12.07 -11.42
CA ARG A 114 -5.05 11.75 -12.01
C ARG A 114 -5.88 12.97 -12.36
N LEU A 115 -5.84 14.01 -11.52
CA LEU A 115 -6.74 15.17 -11.61
C LEU A 115 -5.98 16.50 -11.57
N LYS A 116 -6.60 17.52 -12.15
CA LYS A 116 -6.23 18.93 -11.95
C LYS A 116 -6.93 19.42 -10.68
N TYR A 117 -6.35 19.12 -9.52
CA TYR A 117 -6.88 19.49 -8.20
C TYR A 117 -7.10 21.01 -8.04
N PRO A 118 -7.92 21.45 -7.05
CA PRO A 118 -8.15 22.87 -6.78
C PRO A 118 -6.83 23.63 -6.59
N VAL A 119 -6.71 24.83 -7.18
CA VAL A 119 -5.48 25.64 -7.09
C VAL A 119 -5.18 26.00 -5.63
N GLY A 120 -3.89 25.99 -5.25
CA GLY A 120 -3.46 26.22 -3.87
C GLY A 120 -3.65 25.01 -2.96
N SER A 121 -3.92 23.83 -3.51
CA SER A 121 -3.82 22.56 -2.78
C SER A 121 -2.37 22.09 -2.70
N THR A 122 -2.09 21.27 -1.70
CA THR A 122 -0.83 20.53 -1.57
C THR A 122 -1.04 19.14 -2.18
N ILE A 123 -0.14 18.69 -3.04
CA ILE A 123 -0.11 17.31 -3.52
C ILE A 123 0.90 16.54 -2.70
N LEU A 124 0.45 15.45 -2.08
CA LEU A 124 1.31 14.46 -1.44
C LEU A 124 1.35 13.23 -2.35
N ASN A 125 2.48 13.00 -3.03
CA ASN A 125 2.73 11.74 -3.74
C ASN A 125 3.75 10.92 -2.94
N PRO A 126 3.28 10.02 -2.05
CA PRO A 126 4.13 9.34 -1.07
C PRO A 126 4.88 8.18 -1.72
N GLY A 127 5.94 8.47 -2.45
CA GLY A 127 6.79 7.46 -3.07
C GLY A 127 7.64 7.98 -4.23
N TYR A 128 8.15 7.04 -5.01
CA TYR A 128 8.87 7.29 -6.25
C TYR A 128 8.02 7.80 -7.42
N PRO A 129 6.72 7.44 -7.60
CA PRO A 129 5.95 7.91 -8.74
C PRO A 129 6.01 9.43 -8.95
N GLY A 130 5.90 10.21 -7.86
CA GLY A 130 5.93 11.67 -7.96
C GLY A 130 7.29 12.28 -8.34
N LEU A 131 8.37 11.51 -8.42
CA LEU A 131 9.63 11.95 -9.03
C LEU A 131 9.57 12.00 -10.56
N TYR A 132 8.60 11.30 -11.15
CA TYR A 132 8.44 11.16 -12.61
C TYR A 132 7.22 11.90 -13.15
N LEU A 133 6.26 12.25 -12.28
CA LEU A 133 5.04 12.93 -12.66
C LEU A 133 5.26 14.44 -12.77
N GLU A 134 4.76 15.03 -13.84
CA GLU A 134 4.88 16.45 -14.14
C GLU A 134 3.78 17.25 -13.43
N TYR A 135 3.89 17.38 -12.10
CA TYR A 135 2.99 18.25 -11.35
C TYR A 135 3.26 19.73 -11.64
N ASN A 136 2.19 20.53 -11.75
CA ASN A 136 2.31 21.98 -11.92
C ASN A 136 2.66 22.66 -10.58
N THR A 137 3.94 22.97 -10.38
CA THR A 137 4.47 23.60 -9.16
C THR A 137 4.09 25.07 -8.98
N GLU A 138 3.59 25.75 -10.02
CA GLU A 138 3.03 27.10 -9.92
C GLU A 138 1.65 27.08 -9.26
N LYS A 139 0.91 25.98 -9.41
CA LYS A 139 -0.45 25.81 -8.88
C LYS A 139 -0.50 25.09 -7.54
N TYR A 140 0.49 24.24 -7.26
CA TYR A 140 0.45 23.30 -6.15
C TYR A 140 1.78 23.26 -5.38
N LYS A 141 1.68 23.08 -4.08
CA LYS A 141 2.83 22.65 -3.27
C LYS A 141 3.00 21.14 -3.41
N ILE A 142 4.17 20.68 -3.86
CA ILE A 142 4.41 19.25 -4.11
C ILE A 142 5.28 18.66 -3.00
N LEU A 143 4.78 17.59 -2.38
CA LEU A 143 5.50 16.77 -1.42
C LEU A 143 5.61 15.36 -2.00
N THR A 144 6.82 14.95 -2.39
CA THR A 144 7.05 13.63 -2.97
C THR A 144 8.40 13.07 -2.60
N GLY A 145 8.61 11.78 -2.89
CA GLY A 145 9.82 11.05 -2.58
C GLY A 145 9.58 9.93 -1.57
N LYS A 146 10.57 9.03 -1.50
CA LYS A 146 10.58 7.89 -0.57
C LYS A 146 10.51 8.32 0.90
N ASP A 147 11.04 9.50 1.24
CA ASP A 147 10.98 10.10 2.57
C ASP A 147 9.56 10.55 2.97
N ARG A 148 8.63 10.63 2.01
CA ARG A 148 7.22 10.97 2.22
C ARG A 148 6.29 9.76 2.31
N VAL A 149 6.83 8.54 2.22
CA VAL A 149 6.03 7.32 2.29
C VAL A 149 5.35 7.19 3.65
N LEU A 150 4.05 6.93 3.61
CA LEU A 150 3.20 6.75 4.79
C LEU A 150 3.28 5.29 5.28
N LEU A 151 4.38 4.96 5.96
CA LEU A 151 4.58 3.63 6.54
C LEU A 151 3.79 3.44 7.84
N ARG A 152 3.10 2.31 7.97
CA ARG A 152 2.40 1.91 9.21
C ARG A 152 3.38 1.84 10.38
N LYS A 153 2.93 2.22 11.58
CA LYS A 153 3.78 2.39 12.77
C LYS A 153 4.80 1.27 13.03
N PRO A 154 4.45 -0.04 12.95
CA PRO A 154 5.42 -1.12 13.18
C PRO A 154 6.66 -1.10 12.28
N PHE A 155 6.56 -0.52 11.09
CA PHE A 155 7.67 -0.36 10.15
C PHE A 155 8.48 0.93 10.42
N ARG A 156 7.92 1.91 11.12
CA ARG A 156 8.63 3.15 11.52
C ARG A 156 9.46 2.94 12.79
N GLU A 157 8.99 2.07 13.68
CA GLU A 157 9.67 1.73 14.94
C GLU A 157 11.03 1.05 14.74
N LYS A 158 11.83 1.00 15.82
CA LYS A 158 13.12 0.29 15.82
C LYS A 158 12.86 -1.21 15.95
N PHE A 159 13.43 -2.00 15.03
CA PHE A 159 13.44 -3.45 15.07
C PHE A 159 14.76 -3.98 14.50
N GLU A 160 15.11 -5.21 14.85
CA GLU A 160 16.31 -5.87 14.35
C GLU A 160 16.04 -6.50 12.98
N ILE A 161 17.02 -6.39 12.09
CA ILE A 161 16.99 -7.01 10.77
C ILE A 161 18.02 -8.14 10.79
N PRO A 162 17.60 -9.40 10.71
CA PRO A 162 18.51 -10.53 10.76
C PRO A 162 19.38 -10.60 9.49
N LYS A 163 20.49 -11.33 9.59
CA LYS A 163 21.23 -11.75 8.40
C LYS A 163 20.38 -12.78 7.63
N ARG A 164 20.30 -12.61 6.32
CA ARG A 164 19.55 -13.49 5.42
C ARG A 164 20.38 -14.65 4.93
N ASN A 165 19.71 -15.75 4.64
CA ASN A 165 20.33 -16.91 4.00
C ASN A 165 20.64 -16.61 2.53
N ILE A 166 21.77 -17.12 2.06
CA ILE A 166 22.16 -17.15 0.65
C ILE A 166 22.70 -18.56 0.39
N PRO A 167 22.01 -19.41 -0.39
CA PRO A 167 20.72 -19.17 -1.05
C PRO A 167 19.55 -18.93 -0.07
N PRO A 168 18.44 -18.30 -0.51
CA PRO A 168 17.27 -18.06 0.33
C PRO A 168 16.61 -19.38 0.72
N GLN A 169 16.14 -19.46 1.97
CA GLN A 169 15.40 -20.61 2.49
C GLN A 169 13.91 -20.29 2.69
N LYS A 170 13.59 -19.01 2.92
CA LYS A 170 12.23 -18.53 3.14
C LYS A 170 11.89 -17.41 2.17
N ILE A 171 10.79 -17.60 1.44
CA ILE A 171 10.28 -16.57 0.53
C ILE A 171 8.90 -16.09 0.96
N LEU A 172 8.67 -14.81 0.73
CA LEU A 172 7.36 -14.18 0.86
C LEU A 172 6.78 -13.92 -0.53
N VAL A 173 5.55 -14.34 -0.77
CA VAL A 173 4.77 -13.99 -1.95
C VAL A 173 3.59 -13.14 -1.50
N THR A 174 3.53 -11.89 -1.96
CA THR A 174 2.47 -10.94 -1.59
C THR A 174 2.17 -9.96 -2.72
N LEU A 175 1.10 -10.24 -3.46
CA LEU A 175 0.72 -9.49 -4.68
C LEU A 175 -0.38 -8.44 -4.45
N GLY A 176 -0.66 -8.12 -3.19
CA GLY A 176 -1.64 -7.10 -2.81
C GLY A 176 -3.05 -7.65 -2.58
N GLY A 177 -4.06 -6.80 -2.85
CA GLY A 177 -5.42 -6.97 -2.35
C GLY A 177 -6.23 -8.11 -2.96
N SER A 178 -6.15 -8.30 -4.29
CA SER A 178 -7.05 -9.20 -5.02
C SER A 178 -6.37 -10.19 -5.96
N ASP A 179 -5.12 -9.93 -6.39
CA ASP A 179 -4.39 -10.76 -7.38
C ASP A 179 -5.27 -11.19 -8.58
N PRO A 180 -5.75 -10.22 -9.38
CA PRO A 180 -6.74 -10.50 -10.43
C PRO A 180 -6.21 -11.38 -11.57
N HIS A 181 -4.89 -11.47 -11.73
CA HIS A 181 -4.22 -12.28 -12.75
C HIS A 181 -3.89 -13.70 -12.26
N LEU A 182 -4.22 -14.04 -11.01
CA LEU A 182 -3.92 -15.33 -10.38
C LEU A 182 -2.44 -15.70 -10.35
N PHE A 183 -1.56 -14.69 -10.35
CA PHE A 183 -0.12 -14.91 -10.33
C PHE A 183 0.34 -15.64 -9.07
N SER A 184 -0.38 -15.52 -7.94
CA SER A 184 -0.07 -16.28 -6.73
C SER A 184 -0.13 -17.79 -6.96
N GLU A 185 -1.05 -18.28 -7.80
CA GLU A 185 -1.18 -19.70 -8.13
C GLU A 185 -0.05 -20.17 -9.04
N GLU A 186 0.26 -19.39 -10.07
CA GLU A 186 1.36 -19.69 -10.99
C GLU A 186 2.71 -19.71 -10.28
N ILE A 187 2.96 -18.71 -9.45
CA ILE A 187 4.15 -18.62 -8.60
C ILE A 187 4.21 -19.83 -7.67
N LEU A 188 3.14 -20.14 -6.93
CA LEU A 188 3.15 -21.28 -6.01
C LEU A 188 3.43 -22.60 -6.74
N SER A 189 2.75 -22.84 -7.87
CA SER A 189 2.95 -24.02 -8.70
C SER A 189 4.40 -24.15 -9.17
N LEU A 190 4.99 -23.03 -9.63
CA LEU A 190 6.39 -22.96 -10.03
C LEU A 190 7.34 -23.36 -8.90
N PHE A 191 7.13 -22.81 -7.69
CA PHE A 191 8.01 -23.07 -6.55
C PHE A 191 7.85 -24.48 -5.98
N VAL A 192 6.64 -25.01 -5.90
CA VAL A 192 6.41 -26.39 -5.45
C VAL A 192 7.09 -27.39 -6.40
N LYS A 193 7.05 -27.12 -7.71
CA LYS A 193 7.70 -27.99 -8.71
C LYS A 193 9.23 -27.91 -8.69
N ASN A 194 9.79 -26.71 -8.60
CA ASN A 194 11.23 -26.49 -8.84
C ASN A 194 12.06 -26.31 -7.56
N PHE A 195 11.44 -25.94 -6.44
CA PHE A 195 12.11 -25.62 -5.18
C PHE A 195 11.35 -26.21 -3.96
N PRO A 196 11.15 -27.54 -3.90
CA PRO A 196 10.31 -28.17 -2.88
C PRO A 196 10.82 -28.00 -1.44
N ALA A 197 12.13 -27.75 -1.25
CA ALA A 197 12.74 -27.53 0.05
C ALA A 197 12.54 -26.11 0.60
N LEU A 198 12.16 -25.14 -0.25
CA LEU A 198 11.97 -23.74 0.13
C LEU A 198 10.69 -23.59 0.96
N GLU A 199 10.71 -22.76 2.00
CA GLU A 199 9.51 -22.32 2.70
C GLU A 199 8.82 -21.18 1.92
N LYS A 200 7.55 -21.38 1.55
CA LYS A 200 6.76 -20.42 0.77
C LYS A 200 5.69 -19.81 1.67
N HIS A 201 5.85 -18.54 2.01
CA HIS A 201 4.90 -17.78 2.83
C HIS A 201 4.04 -16.91 1.91
N LEU A 202 2.76 -17.24 1.77
CA LEU A 202 1.83 -16.54 0.89
C LEU A 202 0.90 -15.66 1.71
N VAL A 203 0.95 -14.35 1.48
CA VAL A 203 0.01 -13.39 2.06
C VAL A 203 -0.97 -12.98 0.98
N VAL A 204 -2.23 -13.41 1.13
CA VAL A 204 -3.32 -13.05 0.21
C VAL A 204 -4.18 -11.95 0.80
N GLY A 205 -4.60 -11.01 -0.05
CA GLY A 205 -5.47 -9.91 0.34
C GLY A 205 -6.93 -10.31 0.47
N PRO A 206 -7.79 -9.38 0.92
CA PRO A 206 -9.21 -9.66 1.17
C PRO A 206 -10.00 -9.98 -0.11
N GLY A 207 -9.58 -9.48 -1.26
CA GLY A 207 -10.20 -9.71 -2.56
C GLY A 207 -9.78 -11.00 -3.25
N PHE A 208 -8.85 -11.77 -2.67
CA PHE A 208 -8.45 -13.04 -3.24
C PHE A 208 -9.53 -14.11 -3.00
N THR A 209 -10.02 -14.72 -4.08
CA THR A 209 -11.17 -15.63 -4.04
C THR A 209 -10.81 -17.11 -4.23
N ASN A 210 -9.60 -17.42 -4.73
CA ASN A 210 -9.24 -18.79 -5.11
C ASN A 210 -8.40 -19.55 -4.07
N GLU A 211 -8.74 -19.40 -2.80
CA GLU A 211 -7.99 -20.02 -1.69
C GLU A 211 -7.95 -21.56 -1.76
N MET A 212 -9.01 -22.17 -2.30
CA MET A 212 -9.05 -23.64 -2.49
C MET A 212 -7.96 -24.09 -3.46
N LYS A 213 -7.76 -23.37 -4.56
CA LYS A 213 -6.75 -23.74 -5.55
C LYS A 213 -5.34 -23.60 -5.01
N LEU A 214 -5.07 -22.55 -4.24
CA LEU A 214 -3.79 -22.41 -3.54
C LEU A 214 -3.52 -23.58 -2.60
N LYS A 215 -4.53 -24.05 -1.86
CA LYS A 215 -4.41 -25.22 -0.98
C LYS A 215 -4.12 -26.50 -1.77
N GLU A 216 -4.77 -26.70 -2.93
CA GLU A 216 -4.48 -27.84 -3.81
C GLU A 216 -3.04 -27.85 -4.32
N LEU A 217 -2.50 -26.67 -4.65
CA LEU A 217 -1.13 -26.53 -5.15
C LEU A 217 -0.07 -26.65 -4.04
N SER A 218 -0.46 -26.50 -2.78
CA SER A 218 0.46 -26.42 -1.65
C SER A 218 1.14 -27.75 -1.34
N ASP A 219 2.38 -27.67 -0.83
CA ASP A 219 3.09 -28.80 -0.23
C ASP A 219 3.29 -28.56 1.28
N LYS A 220 4.03 -29.45 1.94
CA LYS A 220 4.31 -29.36 3.39
C LYS A 220 5.09 -28.10 3.82
N ASN A 221 5.71 -27.38 2.87
CA ASN A 221 6.54 -26.19 3.10
C ASN A 221 5.84 -24.91 2.62
N THR A 222 4.51 -24.94 2.46
CA THR A 222 3.70 -23.77 2.07
C THR A 222 2.86 -23.29 3.26
N PHE A 223 2.92 -21.99 3.53
CA PHE A 223 2.23 -21.33 4.64
C PHE A 223 1.36 -20.19 4.12
N PHE A 224 0.09 -20.16 4.55
CA PHE A 224 -0.88 -19.17 4.11
C PHE A 224 -1.23 -18.18 5.22
N TYR A 225 -1.33 -16.91 4.84
CA TYR A 225 -1.66 -15.80 5.73
C TYR A 225 -2.72 -14.90 5.10
N LYS A 226 -3.63 -14.41 5.93
CA LYS A 226 -4.67 -13.44 5.55
C LYS A 226 -4.92 -12.52 6.74
N ASN A 227 -5.34 -11.28 6.48
CA ASN A 227 -5.73 -10.31 7.51
C ASN A 227 -4.64 -10.08 8.57
N LEU A 228 -3.37 -10.08 8.17
CA LEU A 228 -2.27 -9.77 9.08
C LEU A 228 -2.35 -8.31 9.51
N SER A 229 -2.28 -8.07 10.82
CA SER A 229 -2.02 -6.75 11.36
C SER A 229 -0.66 -6.22 10.89
N ALA A 230 -0.44 -4.90 11.01
CA ALA A 230 0.83 -4.29 10.60
C ALA A 230 2.04 -4.89 11.34
N ILE A 231 1.89 -5.20 12.62
CA ILE A 231 2.95 -5.83 13.43
C ILE A 231 3.24 -7.26 12.96
N GLN A 232 2.19 -8.05 12.70
CA GLN A 232 2.34 -9.41 12.17
C GLN A 232 2.96 -9.44 10.77
N MET A 233 2.59 -8.51 9.89
CA MET A 233 3.19 -8.39 8.56
C MET A 233 4.68 -8.03 8.68
N ARG A 234 5.03 -7.08 9.55
CA ARG A 234 6.41 -6.68 9.81
C ARG A 234 7.23 -7.86 10.37
N ASP A 235 6.69 -8.57 11.37
CA ASP A 235 7.34 -9.74 11.97
C ASP A 235 7.52 -10.88 10.98
N LEU A 236 6.55 -11.10 10.08
CA LEU A 236 6.69 -12.05 8.99
C LEU A 236 7.80 -11.61 8.03
N MET A 237 7.75 -10.38 7.52
CA MET A 237 8.72 -9.86 6.54
C MET A 237 10.17 -9.95 7.02
N VAL A 238 10.45 -9.62 8.29
CA VAL A 238 11.83 -9.66 8.82
C VAL A 238 12.42 -11.07 8.86
N GLN A 239 11.58 -12.11 8.87
CA GLN A 239 12.02 -13.51 8.84
C GLN A 239 12.29 -14.04 7.43
N MET A 240 12.00 -13.24 6.40
CA MET A 240 12.08 -13.67 5.00
C MET A 240 13.43 -13.32 4.38
N ASP A 241 13.95 -14.24 3.58
CA ASP A 241 15.21 -14.07 2.85
C ASP A 241 15.00 -13.31 1.54
N PHE A 242 13.82 -13.48 0.92
CA PHE A 242 13.48 -12.89 -0.37
C PHE A 242 11.96 -12.72 -0.53
N ALA A 243 11.54 -11.74 -1.32
CA ALA A 243 10.12 -11.48 -1.57
C ALA A 243 9.77 -11.36 -3.06
N ILE A 244 8.57 -11.79 -3.41
CA ILE A 244 7.92 -11.56 -4.70
C ILE A 244 6.67 -10.74 -4.41
N THR A 245 6.59 -9.56 -5.00
CA THR A 245 5.53 -8.60 -4.65
C THR A 245 4.99 -7.84 -5.86
N ALA A 246 3.79 -7.29 -5.75
CA ALA A 246 3.30 -6.28 -6.69
C ALA A 246 3.99 -4.93 -6.45
N GLY A 247 3.93 -4.02 -7.42
CA GLY A 247 4.53 -2.68 -7.32
C GLY A 247 3.78 -1.68 -6.44
N GLY A 248 3.05 -2.13 -5.40
CA GLY A 248 2.27 -1.28 -4.50
C GLY A 248 3.04 -0.83 -3.25
N GLN A 249 2.32 -0.33 -2.23
CA GLN A 249 2.91 0.17 -0.98
C GLN A 249 3.77 -0.85 -0.22
N THR A 250 3.45 -2.15 -0.34
CA THR A 250 4.20 -3.25 0.28
C THR A 250 5.69 -3.23 -0.07
N THR A 251 6.06 -2.70 -1.24
CA THR A 251 7.47 -2.52 -1.64
C THR A 251 8.26 -1.67 -0.65
N TYR A 252 7.67 -0.61 -0.10
CA TYR A 252 8.33 0.25 0.90
C TYR A 252 8.44 -0.41 2.27
N GLU A 253 7.48 -1.26 2.63
CA GLU A 253 7.54 -2.06 3.86
C GLU A 253 8.67 -3.11 3.77
N LEU A 254 8.78 -3.79 2.63
CA LEU A 254 9.87 -4.73 2.34
C LEU A 254 11.23 -4.04 2.36
N ASP A 255 11.33 -2.87 1.72
CA ASP A 255 12.53 -2.04 1.71
C ASP A 255 12.94 -1.60 3.12
N ARG A 256 11.97 -1.20 3.97
CA ARG A 256 12.22 -0.86 5.37
C ARG A 256 12.70 -2.05 6.20
N CYS A 257 12.22 -3.25 5.88
CA CYS A 257 12.70 -4.52 6.41
C CYS A 257 14.02 -4.98 5.76
N LYS A 258 14.51 -4.30 4.72
CA LYS A 258 15.65 -4.64 3.87
C LYS A 258 15.52 -5.99 3.16
N VAL A 259 14.31 -6.47 2.92
CA VAL A 259 14.08 -7.76 2.23
C VAL A 259 14.34 -7.57 0.74
N PRO A 260 15.31 -8.28 0.13
CA PRO A 260 15.48 -8.28 -1.32
C PRO A 260 14.19 -8.74 -1.99
N MET A 261 13.81 -8.09 -3.10
CA MET A 261 12.53 -8.35 -3.74
C MET A 261 12.61 -8.32 -5.27
N VAL A 262 11.75 -9.14 -5.88
CA VAL A 262 11.34 -9.02 -7.29
C VAL A 262 9.91 -8.51 -7.33
N MET A 263 9.68 -7.52 -8.18
CA MET A 263 8.36 -6.97 -8.41
C MET A 263 7.74 -7.56 -9.68
N ILE A 264 6.44 -7.78 -9.66
CA ILE A 264 5.63 -8.06 -10.85
C ILE A 264 4.56 -6.97 -10.98
N LYS A 265 4.45 -6.37 -12.15
CA LYS A 265 3.45 -5.32 -12.38
C LYS A 265 2.06 -5.95 -12.47
N THR A 266 1.16 -5.57 -11.56
CA THR A 266 -0.23 -6.06 -11.57
C THR A 266 -1.25 -4.99 -11.99
N ALA A 267 -0.85 -3.72 -11.99
CA ALA A 267 -1.67 -2.59 -12.40
C ALA A 267 -0.81 -1.45 -12.99
N GLU A 268 -1.40 -0.61 -13.86
CA GLU A 268 -0.69 0.49 -14.51
C GLU A 268 -0.16 1.56 -13.54
N ASN A 269 -0.92 1.86 -12.49
CA ASN A 269 -0.53 2.83 -11.45
C ASN A 269 0.70 2.41 -10.62
N GLN A 270 1.22 1.19 -10.80
CA GLN A 270 2.43 0.72 -10.14
C GLN A 270 3.72 1.05 -10.91
N GLU A 271 3.62 1.48 -12.17
CA GLU A 271 4.76 1.69 -13.06
C GLU A 271 5.81 2.64 -12.46
N GLY A 272 5.37 3.82 -12.00
CA GLY A 272 6.27 4.80 -11.40
C GLY A 272 6.97 4.29 -10.14
N ASN A 273 6.28 3.43 -9.38
CA ASN A 273 6.85 2.86 -8.17
C ASN A 273 7.91 1.80 -8.49
N ILE A 274 7.59 0.88 -9.41
CA ILE A 274 8.51 -0.16 -9.91
C ILE A 274 9.75 0.50 -10.50
N ARG A 275 9.58 1.50 -11.36
CA ARG A 275 10.67 2.27 -11.96
C ARG A 275 11.61 2.83 -10.90
N GLY A 276 11.07 3.47 -9.87
CA GLY A 276 11.88 4.03 -8.78
C GLY A 276 12.67 2.98 -8.00
N PHE A 277 12.08 1.81 -7.73
CA PHE A 277 12.81 0.73 -7.08
C PHE A 277 13.93 0.16 -7.97
N VAL A 278 13.71 0.04 -9.28
CA VAL A 278 14.76 -0.39 -10.22
C VAL A 278 15.89 0.64 -10.26
N GLU A 279 15.59 1.92 -10.47
CA GLU A 279 16.58 2.99 -10.63
C GLU A 279 17.35 3.29 -9.33
N PHE A 280 16.67 3.34 -8.19
CA PHE A 280 17.26 3.83 -6.93
C PHE A 280 17.58 2.74 -5.91
N GLN A 281 16.99 1.54 -6.01
CA GLN A 281 17.21 0.44 -5.05
C GLN A 281 17.78 -0.83 -5.69
N LYS A 282 18.08 -0.79 -7.00
CA LYS A 282 18.52 -1.98 -7.77
C LYS A 282 17.50 -3.14 -7.67
N GLY A 283 16.22 -2.79 -7.55
CA GLY A 283 15.12 -3.76 -7.59
C GLY A 283 15.08 -4.47 -8.93
N GLN A 284 14.53 -5.68 -8.94
CA GLN A 284 14.29 -6.45 -10.14
C GLN A 284 12.79 -6.47 -10.44
N VAL A 285 12.44 -6.53 -11.72
CA VAL A 285 11.07 -6.61 -12.21
C VAL A 285 10.95 -7.76 -13.21
N ILE A 286 9.84 -8.48 -13.14
CA ILE A 286 9.43 -9.51 -14.11
C ILE A 286 8.09 -9.11 -14.73
N ARG A 287 7.82 -9.65 -15.91
CA ARG A 287 6.49 -9.51 -16.55
C ARG A 287 5.62 -10.71 -16.23
N GLU A 288 6.20 -11.90 -16.28
CA GLU A 288 5.49 -13.16 -16.08
C GLU A 288 6.15 -14.01 -14.97
N PRO A 289 5.37 -14.83 -14.21
CA PRO A 289 5.91 -15.68 -13.14
C PRO A 289 7.04 -16.62 -13.56
N ASN A 290 7.06 -17.10 -14.81
CA ASN A 290 8.08 -18.03 -15.30
C ASN A 290 9.51 -17.42 -15.33
N GLU A 291 9.64 -16.10 -15.45
CA GLU A 291 10.93 -15.37 -15.41
C GLU A 291 11.62 -15.50 -14.04
N LEU A 292 10.87 -15.83 -12.97
CA LEU A 292 11.44 -16.04 -11.64
C LEU A 292 12.49 -17.16 -11.62
N LEU A 293 12.35 -18.21 -12.43
CA LEU A 293 13.31 -19.31 -12.46
C LEU A 293 14.70 -18.83 -12.86
N GLU A 294 14.77 -17.98 -13.87
CA GLU A 294 16.05 -17.44 -14.37
C GLU A 294 16.68 -16.52 -13.32
N ILE A 295 15.88 -15.65 -12.71
CA ILE A 295 16.34 -14.75 -11.65
C ILE A 295 16.90 -15.53 -10.46
N LEU A 296 16.19 -16.56 -10.00
CA LEU A 296 16.60 -17.33 -8.83
C LEU A 296 17.86 -18.16 -9.11
N LYS A 297 17.97 -18.78 -10.28
CA LYS A 297 19.15 -19.55 -10.68
C LYS A 297 20.38 -18.68 -10.90
N ASN A 298 20.21 -17.49 -11.48
CA ASN A 298 21.33 -16.60 -11.75
C ASN A 298 21.85 -15.91 -10.47
N ASN A 299 20.96 -15.61 -9.52
CA ASN A 299 21.31 -14.80 -8.35
C ASN A 299 21.54 -15.60 -7.06
N PHE A 300 20.95 -16.80 -6.92
CA PHE A 300 20.92 -17.49 -5.64
C PHE A 300 21.25 -18.98 -5.71
N PHE A 301 20.65 -19.72 -6.64
CA PHE A 301 20.79 -21.18 -6.71
C PHE A 301 21.68 -21.54 -7.90
N HIS A 302 22.98 -21.70 -7.66
CA HIS A 302 23.88 -22.20 -8.70
C HIS A 302 23.62 -23.69 -8.92
N THR A 303 23.90 -24.19 -10.13
CA THR A 303 23.56 -25.54 -10.62
C THR A 303 24.05 -26.73 -9.78
N THR A 304 24.81 -26.49 -8.71
CA THR A 304 25.26 -27.50 -7.75
C THR A 304 24.36 -27.69 -6.53
N ASP A 305 23.31 -26.87 -6.36
CA ASP A 305 22.44 -26.88 -5.17
C ASP A 305 21.06 -27.56 -5.40
N ILE A 306 20.88 -28.29 -6.51
CA ILE A 306 19.58 -28.90 -6.91
C ILE A 306 19.61 -30.45 -6.85
N ASP A 307 20.64 -31.06 -6.24
CA ASP A 307 20.72 -32.51 -6.04
C ASP A 307 20.36 -32.94 -4.61
#